data_AF-A0A954QCS9-F1
#
_entry.id   AF-A0A954QCS9-F1
#
_cell.length_a   1.000
_cell.length_b   1.000
_cell.length_c   1.000
_cell.angle_alpha   90.00
_cell.angle_beta   90.00
_cell.angle_gamma   90.00
#
_symmetry.space_group_name_H-M   'P 1'
#
loop_
_entity.id
_entity.type
_entity.pdbx_description
1 polymer ?
#
loop_
_entity_poly.entity_id
_entity_poly.type
_entity_poly.pdbx_seq_one_letter_code
_entity_poly.pdbx_strand_id
1 'polypeptide(L)'
;MRFMLLFIFATTFPSFVQADPLVFEGTTGVGKGKHIVFVAGDHEYRSEESLPALARLLAKHHGFKCTVLFNIDPETGEIVAGTPSNIPHMEALATADLAVVFLRFQDLPEEQMKHFDEYLKRGGPVVGMRTSTHAFKIPAGKQYSKYSFDAKDAGYELGFGHQVLGQTWVGHYGRNHQQSTRITIIDEMKSHPILRGVKDVWVQAGGYVGKPTDGDILTMAQPLDGMTPDSTPSETQPPMPSEWTRTYKSASGKEGRVFTSLYGTPEDLTNDGYRRLMCNGIFWTLGMEDAITPDMNVAIVGPFKPNTFGNQTHARGIKPEMYAGFESPIPANNNTRKPEAKAAGKKEKPKRDNSKKSAGKKVELSAELLVTGKPARFVRIELPGDKRILTLAEVEVISGGKNIAKDGAATQSSTNGEGKAARALDGNKDSDWNKGGQTHTTNAGSTNPWWEVDLGESSDVEKVGVWNRKGFESRLDGFKITLLDADRKEVFRAANIAAPEVMEIDVKNEGKLTYLSYAGKPGAPVKGGEKTAKGGGSKNASPSSNEPPLVDVPADYRDPLPFVFQKGDVVAI
;
A
#
# COMPACT_ATOMS: atom_id res chain seq x y z
N MET A 1 23.15 62.94 -27.44
CA MET A 1 22.42 61.67 -27.67
C MET A 1 22.88 60.65 -26.64
N ARG A 2 22.04 60.33 -25.64
CA ARG A 2 22.29 59.25 -24.67
C ARG A 2 21.66 57.97 -25.24
N PHE A 3 22.48 56.95 -25.52
CA PHE A 3 21.99 55.61 -25.87
C PHE A 3 21.66 54.84 -24.58
N MET A 4 20.41 54.42 -24.45
CA MET A 4 19.95 53.54 -23.38
C MET A 4 19.92 52.11 -23.94
N LEU A 5 20.80 51.23 -23.44
CA LEU A 5 20.75 49.80 -23.75
C LEU A 5 19.60 49.17 -22.95
N LEU A 6 18.63 48.61 -23.66
CA LEU A 6 17.55 47.81 -23.10
C LEU A 6 18.03 46.36 -22.99
N PHE A 7 18.24 45.86 -21.77
CA PHE A 7 18.49 44.43 -21.52
C PHE A 7 17.14 43.70 -21.52
N ILE A 8 16.93 42.84 -22.51
CA ILE A 8 15.80 41.90 -22.55
C ILE A 8 16.18 40.71 -21.66
N PHE A 9 15.58 40.63 -20.47
CA PHE A 9 15.63 39.43 -19.64
C PHE A 9 14.69 38.38 -20.26
N ALA A 10 15.26 37.40 -20.96
CA ALA A 10 14.54 36.19 -21.36
C ALA A 10 14.36 35.31 -20.11
N THR A 11 13.21 35.41 -19.45
CA THR A 11 12.80 34.47 -18.40
C THR A 11 12.49 33.13 -19.04
N THR A 12 13.42 32.18 -18.97
CA THR A 12 13.16 30.77 -19.28
C THR A 12 12.26 30.20 -18.18
N PHE A 13 10.98 30.04 -18.46
CA PHE A 13 10.11 29.21 -17.63
C PHE A 13 10.54 27.75 -17.78
N PRO A 14 10.66 26.97 -16.69
CA PRO A 14 10.86 25.53 -16.80
C PRO A 14 9.62 24.93 -17.48
N SER A 15 9.81 24.32 -18.65
CA SER A 15 8.79 23.53 -19.32
C SER A 15 8.55 22.27 -18.50
N PHE A 16 7.45 22.21 -17.76
CA PHE A 16 6.98 20.96 -17.16
C PHE A 16 6.56 20.02 -18.28
N VAL A 17 7.06 18.78 -18.27
CA VAL A 17 6.61 17.73 -19.18
C VAL A 17 5.27 17.24 -18.66
N GLN A 18 4.18 17.77 -19.21
CA GLN A 18 2.85 17.26 -18.91
C GLN A 18 2.60 16.03 -19.80
N ALA A 19 2.48 14.85 -19.19
CA ALA A 19 2.13 13.64 -19.92
C ALA A 19 0.65 13.72 -20.34
N ASP A 20 0.38 13.56 -21.65
CA ASP A 20 -0.98 13.55 -22.19
C ASP A 20 -1.82 12.42 -21.55
N PRO A 21 -3.15 12.60 -21.43
CA PRO A 21 -4.02 11.59 -20.85
C PRO A 21 -4.13 10.38 -21.78
N LEU A 22 -4.37 9.20 -21.21
CA LEU A 22 -4.60 7.98 -21.98
C LEU A 22 -6.04 7.94 -22.47
N VAL A 23 -6.27 8.05 -23.78
CA VAL A 23 -7.61 8.06 -24.37
C VAL A 23 -7.83 6.83 -25.26
N PHE A 24 -8.90 6.08 -24.98
CA PHE A 24 -9.42 5.02 -25.83
C PHE A 24 -10.72 5.48 -26.48
N GLU A 25 -10.68 5.64 -27.80
CA GLU A 25 -11.85 6.05 -28.57
C GLU A 25 -12.67 4.82 -29.00
N GLY A 26 -13.84 4.65 -28.40
CA GLY A 26 -14.85 3.71 -28.85
C GLY A 26 -15.66 4.28 -30.01
N THR A 27 -15.72 3.57 -31.14
CA THR A 27 -16.33 4.10 -32.38
C THR A 27 -17.66 3.43 -32.74
N THR A 28 -17.96 2.29 -32.10
CA THR A 28 -19.17 1.46 -32.33
C THR A 28 -19.67 0.86 -31.02
N GLY A 29 -20.98 0.81 -30.82
CA GLY A 29 -21.62 0.21 -29.65
C GLY A 29 -22.57 1.17 -28.93
N VAL A 30 -23.29 0.66 -27.93
CA VAL A 30 -24.32 1.39 -27.17
C VAL A 30 -23.79 2.57 -26.36
N GLY A 31 -22.49 2.57 -26.04
CA GLY A 31 -21.78 3.65 -25.36
C GLY A 31 -21.28 4.76 -26.27
N LYS A 32 -21.44 4.63 -27.59
CA LYS A 32 -20.98 5.64 -28.56
C LYS A 32 -21.56 7.02 -28.24
N GLY A 33 -20.68 8.02 -28.20
CA GLY A 33 -21.04 9.39 -27.89
C GLY A 33 -21.12 9.71 -26.40
N LYS A 34 -20.86 8.73 -25.52
CA LYS A 34 -20.69 8.94 -24.08
C LYS A 34 -19.23 8.92 -23.68
N HIS A 35 -18.87 9.77 -22.72
CA HIS A 35 -17.50 9.93 -22.23
C HIS A 35 -17.37 9.48 -20.77
N ILE A 36 -16.51 8.48 -20.52
CA ILE A 36 -16.16 8.03 -19.18
C ILE A 36 -14.76 8.50 -18.85
N VAL A 37 -14.60 9.18 -17.71
CA VAL A 37 -13.29 9.58 -17.18
C VAL A 37 -12.94 8.69 -15.99
N PHE A 38 -11.80 8.03 -16.08
CA PHE A 38 -11.22 7.19 -15.04
C PHE A 38 -10.12 7.96 -14.33
N VAL A 39 -10.13 7.97 -13.00
CA VAL A 39 -9.17 8.72 -12.18
C VAL A 39 -8.41 7.74 -11.28
N ALA A 40 -7.15 7.45 -11.65
CA ALA A 40 -6.26 6.50 -10.98
C ALA A 40 -5.19 7.23 -10.17
N GLY A 41 -4.91 6.74 -8.96
CA GLY A 41 -3.93 7.35 -8.06
C GLY A 41 -3.74 6.61 -6.74
N ASP A 42 -4.14 5.35 -6.67
CA ASP A 42 -4.00 4.52 -5.48
C ASP A 42 -2.59 3.88 -5.39
N HIS A 43 -2.00 3.84 -4.18
CA HIS A 43 -0.65 3.33 -3.92
C HIS A 43 -0.52 1.90 -3.38
N GLU A 44 -1.61 1.14 -3.30
CA GLU A 44 -1.63 -0.20 -2.71
C GLU A 44 -2.34 -1.24 -3.59
N TYR A 45 -3.44 -0.87 -4.23
CA TYR A 45 -4.36 -1.70 -4.99
C TYR A 45 -4.28 -1.48 -6.50
N ARG A 46 -3.23 -0.79 -6.98
CA ARG A 46 -2.80 -0.76 -8.39
C ARG A 46 -3.87 -0.21 -9.35
N SER A 47 -4.48 0.92 -9.00
CA SER A 47 -5.48 1.58 -9.85
C SER A 47 -5.00 1.88 -11.27
N GLU A 48 -3.69 2.08 -11.45
CA GLU A 48 -3.04 2.35 -12.72
C GLU A 48 -2.94 1.13 -13.65
N GLU A 49 -3.27 -0.07 -13.19
CA GLU A 49 -3.47 -1.26 -14.02
C GLU A 49 -4.96 -1.56 -14.21
N SER A 50 -5.78 -1.43 -13.15
CA SER A 50 -7.21 -1.75 -13.20
C SER A 50 -8.01 -0.83 -14.13
N LEU A 51 -7.82 0.49 -14.00
CA LEU A 51 -8.65 1.45 -14.72
C LEU A 51 -8.38 1.44 -16.23
N PRO A 52 -7.12 1.35 -16.72
CA PRO A 52 -6.87 1.16 -18.15
C PRO A 52 -7.45 -0.13 -18.72
N ALA A 53 -7.44 -1.22 -17.96
CA ALA A 53 -8.02 -2.50 -18.39
C ALA A 53 -9.55 -2.39 -18.58
N LEU A 54 -10.25 -1.78 -17.61
CA LEU A 54 -11.68 -1.51 -17.71
C LEU A 54 -12.00 -0.52 -18.84
N ALA A 55 -11.24 0.56 -18.96
CA ALA A 55 -11.40 1.57 -20.01
C ALA A 55 -11.29 0.97 -21.42
N ARG A 56 -10.29 0.09 -21.66
CA ARG A 56 -10.13 -0.62 -22.93
C ARG A 56 -11.30 -1.52 -23.26
N LEU A 57 -11.74 -2.32 -22.29
CA LEU A 57 -12.89 -3.21 -22.43
C LEU A 57 -14.13 -2.39 -22.83
N LEU A 58 -14.42 -1.32 -22.09
CA LEU A 58 -15.58 -0.47 -22.33
C LEU A 58 -15.51 0.26 -23.68
N ALA A 59 -14.35 0.80 -24.04
CA ALA A 59 -14.18 1.45 -25.34
C ALA A 59 -14.31 0.46 -26.50
N LYS A 60 -13.65 -0.71 -26.41
CA LYS A 60 -13.58 -1.70 -27.49
C LYS A 60 -14.91 -2.42 -27.72
N HIS A 61 -15.54 -2.88 -26.63
CA HIS A 61 -16.72 -3.74 -26.72
C HIS A 61 -18.03 -2.96 -26.70
N HIS A 62 -18.02 -1.75 -26.12
CA HIS A 62 -19.24 -0.98 -25.91
C HIS A 62 -19.23 0.40 -26.55
N GLY A 63 -18.09 0.87 -27.07
CA GLY A 63 -18.03 2.09 -27.86
C GLY A 63 -17.95 3.38 -27.06
N PHE A 64 -17.70 3.31 -25.75
CA PHE A 64 -17.46 4.51 -24.95
C PHE A 64 -16.18 5.23 -25.38
N LYS A 65 -16.18 6.56 -25.30
CA LYS A 65 -14.91 7.28 -25.16
C LYS A 65 -14.45 7.12 -23.72
N CYS A 66 -13.25 6.59 -23.51
CA CYS A 66 -12.68 6.43 -22.18
C CYS A 66 -11.38 7.21 -22.05
N THR A 67 -11.32 8.15 -21.11
CA THR A 67 -10.10 8.89 -20.75
C THR A 67 -9.61 8.41 -19.40
N VAL A 68 -8.36 7.99 -19.29
CA VAL A 68 -7.74 7.58 -18.03
C VAL A 68 -6.70 8.60 -17.61
N LEU A 69 -6.89 9.13 -16.40
CA LEU A 69 -6.03 10.08 -15.74
C LEU A 69 -5.27 9.35 -14.63
N PHE A 70 -3.99 9.68 -14.47
CA PHE A 70 -3.11 9.04 -13.50
C PHE A 70 -2.46 10.08 -12.60
N ASN A 71 -1.99 9.65 -11.43
CA ASN A 71 -0.93 10.37 -10.75
C ASN A 71 0.35 10.31 -11.59
N ILE A 72 0.90 11.50 -11.88
CA ILE A 72 2.08 11.69 -12.71
C ILE A 72 3.16 12.40 -11.91
N ASP A 73 4.38 11.86 -11.92
CA ASP A 73 5.57 12.59 -11.51
C ASP A 73 5.83 13.74 -12.50
N PRO A 74 5.76 15.02 -12.07
CA PRO A 74 5.89 16.17 -12.96
C PRO A 74 7.31 16.33 -13.54
N GLU A 75 8.33 15.70 -12.97
CA GLU A 75 9.70 15.74 -13.47
C GLU A 75 9.93 14.72 -14.59
N THR A 76 9.38 13.51 -14.43
CA THR A 76 9.68 12.38 -15.31
C THR A 76 8.57 12.08 -16.32
N GLY A 77 7.34 12.51 -16.03
CA GLY A 77 6.12 12.13 -16.75
C GLY A 77 5.70 10.68 -16.50
N GLU A 78 6.30 9.99 -15.53
CA GLU A 78 5.97 8.62 -15.17
C GLU A 78 4.71 8.55 -14.31
N ILE A 79 3.95 7.47 -14.47
CA ILE A 79 2.87 7.09 -13.56
C ILE A 79 3.47 6.73 -12.21
N VAL A 80 2.95 7.34 -11.16
CA VAL A 80 3.34 7.08 -9.77
C VAL A 80 2.12 6.71 -8.94
N ALA A 81 2.35 5.94 -7.88
CA ALA A 81 1.27 5.53 -7.00
C ALA A 81 1.23 6.39 -5.74
N GLY A 82 0.11 7.10 -5.56
CA GLY A 82 -0.18 7.95 -4.40
C GLY A 82 0.53 9.30 -4.39
N THR A 83 1.85 9.34 -4.56
CA THR A 83 2.67 10.55 -4.41
C THR A 83 3.69 10.74 -5.55
N PRO A 84 3.90 11.98 -6.04
CA PRO A 84 3.11 13.18 -5.72
C PRO A 84 1.63 13.05 -6.10
N SER A 85 0.75 13.72 -5.34
CA SER A 85 -0.64 13.90 -5.72
C SER A 85 -0.69 14.93 -6.86
N ASN A 86 -0.70 14.46 -8.09
CA ASN A 86 -0.65 15.29 -9.28
C ASN A 86 -1.30 14.54 -10.45
N ILE A 87 -2.54 14.90 -10.77
CA ILE A 87 -3.33 14.29 -11.84
C ILE A 87 -3.61 15.38 -12.88
N PRO A 88 -2.71 15.58 -13.86
CA PRO A 88 -2.97 16.53 -14.94
C PRO A 88 -4.21 16.11 -15.75
N HIS A 89 -4.78 17.04 -16.49
CA HIS A 89 -5.92 16.83 -17.40
C HIS A 89 -7.28 16.57 -16.73
N MET A 90 -7.44 16.95 -15.46
CA MET A 90 -8.72 16.84 -14.74
C MET A 90 -9.85 17.66 -15.37
N GLU A 91 -9.55 18.65 -16.23
CA GLU A 91 -10.55 19.36 -17.05
C GLU A 91 -11.38 18.45 -17.96
N ALA A 92 -10.91 17.23 -18.25
CA ALA A 92 -11.68 16.21 -18.98
C ALA A 92 -13.03 15.90 -18.30
N LEU A 93 -13.10 16.03 -16.96
CA LEU A 93 -14.32 15.83 -16.17
C LEU A 93 -15.44 16.81 -16.56
N ALA A 94 -15.14 17.96 -17.15
CA ALA A 94 -16.16 18.92 -17.58
C ALA A 94 -17.14 18.31 -18.60
N THR A 95 -16.68 17.37 -19.42
CA THR A 95 -17.47 16.72 -20.48
C THR A 95 -17.83 15.27 -20.19
N ALA A 96 -17.44 14.75 -19.02
CA ALA A 96 -17.67 13.35 -18.67
C ALA A 96 -19.16 13.08 -18.39
N ASP A 97 -19.67 11.95 -18.87
CA ASP A 97 -20.96 11.40 -18.47
C ASP A 97 -20.86 10.55 -17.20
N LEU A 98 -19.65 10.05 -16.90
CA LEU A 98 -19.34 9.26 -15.71
C LEU A 98 -17.88 9.50 -15.27
N ALA A 99 -17.68 9.59 -13.96
CA ALA A 99 -16.36 9.50 -13.33
C ALA A 99 -16.22 8.15 -12.61
N VAL A 100 -15.17 7.40 -12.94
CA VAL A 100 -14.77 6.17 -12.23
C VAL A 100 -13.55 6.51 -11.37
N VAL A 101 -13.73 6.48 -10.05
CA VAL A 101 -12.75 6.96 -9.07
C VAL A 101 -12.10 5.78 -8.37
N PHE A 102 -10.79 5.66 -8.52
CA PHE A 102 -9.96 4.71 -7.77
C PHE A 102 -8.71 5.43 -7.26
N LEU A 103 -8.95 6.25 -6.24
CA LEU A 103 -7.96 7.11 -5.61
C LEU A 103 -7.77 6.72 -4.16
N ARG A 104 -6.63 7.12 -3.60
CA ARG A 104 -6.35 6.98 -2.16
C ARG A 104 -5.53 8.15 -1.65
N PHE A 105 -6.01 8.77 -0.57
CA PHE A 105 -5.31 9.80 0.20
C PHE A 105 -4.66 10.92 -0.64
N GLN A 106 -5.36 11.37 -1.68
CA GLN A 106 -4.88 12.43 -2.57
C GLN A 106 -5.03 13.82 -1.93
N ASP A 107 -4.02 14.66 -2.13
CA ASP A 107 -4.01 16.11 -1.85
C ASP A 107 -3.67 16.83 -3.16
N LEU A 108 -4.59 16.81 -4.11
CA LEU A 108 -4.38 17.37 -5.45
C LEU A 108 -4.21 18.89 -5.39
N PRO A 109 -3.41 19.49 -6.30
CA PRO A 109 -3.38 20.92 -6.52
C PRO A 109 -4.79 21.50 -6.69
N GLU A 110 -5.04 22.69 -6.14
CA GLU A 110 -6.37 23.31 -6.17
C GLU A 110 -6.90 23.51 -7.60
N GLU A 111 -6.00 23.81 -8.54
CA GLU A 111 -6.30 23.95 -9.98
C GLU A 111 -6.77 22.65 -10.64
N GLN A 112 -6.40 21.49 -10.11
CA GLN A 112 -6.89 20.19 -10.60
C GLN A 112 -8.15 19.77 -9.85
N MET A 113 -8.18 19.99 -8.53
CA MET A 113 -9.32 19.64 -7.68
C MET A 113 -10.58 20.43 -8.02
N LYS A 114 -10.47 21.65 -8.57
CA LYS A 114 -11.61 22.45 -9.03
C LYS A 114 -12.50 21.70 -10.02
N HIS A 115 -11.91 20.92 -10.93
CA HIS A 115 -12.67 20.20 -11.95
C HIS A 115 -13.46 19.03 -11.35
N PHE A 116 -12.94 18.41 -10.27
CA PHE A 116 -13.66 17.39 -9.54
C PHE A 116 -14.80 17.98 -8.68
N ASP A 117 -14.58 19.11 -8.02
CA ASP A 117 -15.63 19.84 -7.29
C ASP A 117 -16.75 20.31 -8.24
N GLU A 118 -16.42 20.86 -9.40
CA GLU A 118 -17.38 21.23 -10.45
C GLU A 118 -18.18 20.04 -10.97
N TYR A 119 -17.51 18.91 -11.22
CA TYR A 119 -18.16 17.66 -11.64
C TYR A 119 -19.22 17.20 -10.64
N LEU A 120 -18.88 17.22 -9.34
CA LEU A 120 -19.82 16.83 -8.29
C LEU A 120 -20.96 17.84 -8.14
N LYS A 121 -20.67 19.15 -8.20
CA LYS A 121 -21.67 20.22 -8.11
C LYS A 121 -22.73 20.15 -9.20
N ARG A 122 -22.40 19.66 -10.40
CA ARG A 122 -23.37 19.43 -11.50
C ARG A 122 -24.12 18.09 -11.43
N GLY A 123 -23.91 17.29 -10.37
CA GLY A 123 -24.57 15.99 -10.20
C GLY A 123 -24.05 14.92 -11.16
N GLY A 124 -22.76 14.94 -11.47
CA GLY A 124 -22.12 13.92 -12.28
C GLY A 124 -22.20 12.52 -11.63
N PRO A 125 -22.59 11.46 -12.37
CA PRO A 125 -22.60 10.09 -11.83
C PRO A 125 -21.19 9.61 -11.41
N VAL A 126 -21.11 8.76 -10.38
CA VAL A 126 -19.81 8.30 -9.83
C VAL A 126 -19.79 6.79 -9.67
N VAL A 127 -18.73 6.15 -10.14
CA VAL A 127 -18.39 4.79 -9.71
C VAL A 127 -17.19 4.87 -8.77
N GLY A 128 -17.35 4.43 -7.53
CA GLY A 128 -16.28 4.33 -6.55
C GLY A 128 -15.70 2.92 -6.51
N MET A 129 -14.39 2.78 -6.65
CA MET A 129 -13.70 1.50 -6.50
C MET A 129 -12.78 1.49 -5.28
N ARG A 130 -12.77 0.37 -4.54
CA ARG A 130 -11.87 0.03 -3.44
C ARG A 130 -11.63 1.19 -2.46
N THR A 131 -10.48 1.85 -2.56
CA THR A 131 -10.01 2.90 -1.64
C THR A 131 -10.64 4.27 -1.87
N SER A 132 -11.51 4.41 -2.88
CA SER A 132 -12.23 5.67 -3.16
C SER A 132 -13.07 6.18 -2.00
N THR A 133 -13.47 5.31 -1.05
CA THR A 133 -14.07 5.70 0.25
C THR A 133 -13.19 6.67 1.05
N HIS A 134 -11.89 6.72 0.75
CA HIS A 134 -10.92 7.67 1.29
C HIS A 134 -9.99 8.17 0.18
N ALA A 135 -10.61 8.55 -0.94
CA ALA A 135 -9.93 9.10 -2.11
C ALA A 135 -9.00 10.27 -1.77
N PHE A 136 -9.41 11.13 -0.83
CA PHE A 136 -8.72 12.38 -0.50
C PHE A 136 -8.29 12.43 0.96
N LYS A 137 -7.08 12.95 1.20
CA LYS A 137 -6.57 13.34 2.53
C LYS A 137 -6.00 14.74 2.40
N ILE A 138 -6.84 15.75 2.59
CA ILE A 138 -6.52 17.14 2.31
C ILE A 138 -6.33 17.86 3.65
N PRO A 139 -5.19 18.54 3.87
CA PRO A 139 -4.96 19.30 5.11
C PRO A 139 -6.09 20.29 5.41
N ALA A 140 -6.45 20.40 6.69
CA ALA A 140 -7.44 21.37 7.15
C ALA A 140 -7.04 22.81 6.76
N GLY A 141 -8.01 23.62 6.35
CA GLY A 141 -7.82 25.02 5.96
C GLY A 141 -7.50 25.25 4.47
N LYS A 142 -7.26 24.19 3.68
CA LYS A 142 -7.21 24.31 2.22
C LYS A 142 -8.61 24.44 1.62
N GLN A 143 -8.72 25.04 0.43
CA GLN A 143 -10.01 25.32 -0.24
C GLN A 143 -10.93 24.08 -0.36
N TYR A 144 -10.34 22.89 -0.53
CA TYR A 144 -11.06 21.64 -0.76
C TYR A 144 -11.00 20.66 0.42
N SER A 145 -10.62 21.11 1.63
CA SER A 145 -10.46 20.24 2.80
C SER A 145 -11.71 19.45 3.16
N LYS A 146 -12.92 19.97 2.85
CA LYS A 146 -14.19 19.26 3.01
C LYS A 146 -14.20 17.87 2.36
N TYR A 147 -13.45 17.64 1.28
CA TYR A 147 -13.44 16.34 0.60
C TYR A 147 -12.59 15.28 1.31
N SER A 148 -11.76 15.69 2.28
CA SER A 148 -10.91 14.77 3.06
C SER A 148 -11.76 13.70 3.76
N PHE A 149 -11.30 12.45 3.76
CA PHE A 149 -12.05 11.33 4.34
C PHE A 149 -12.37 11.48 5.84
N ASP A 150 -11.62 12.35 6.52
CA ASP A 150 -11.73 12.71 7.94
C ASP A 150 -12.25 14.15 8.15
N ALA A 151 -12.86 14.74 7.14
CA ALA A 151 -13.42 16.10 7.19
C ALA A 151 -14.43 16.26 8.34
N LYS A 152 -14.40 17.45 8.94
CA LYS A 152 -15.30 17.86 10.04
C LYS A 152 -16.20 19.03 9.66
N ASP A 153 -16.19 19.40 8.38
CA ASP A 153 -16.97 20.49 7.82
C ASP A 153 -18.47 20.17 7.96
N ALA A 154 -19.22 21.09 8.54
CA ALA A 154 -20.64 20.89 8.82
C ALA A 154 -21.43 20.63 7.52
N GLY A 155 -22.19 19.53 7.48
CA GLY A 155 -22.94 19.11 6.30
C GLY A 155 -22.10 18.45 5.19
N TYR A 156 -20.82 18.20 5.44
CA TYR A 156 -19.95 17.41 4.57
C TYR A 156 -18.96 16.56 5.38
N GLU A 157 -19.39 16.09 6.55
CA GLU A 157 -18.58 15.31 7.47
C GLU A 157 -18.10 14.01 6.82
N LEU A 158 -16.88 13.57 7.14
CA LEU A 158 -16.27 12.36 6.61
C LEU A 158 -16.07 12.36 5.06
N GLY A 159 -16.25 13.54 4.45
CA GLY A 159 -15.80 13.87 3.10
C GLY A 159 -16.41 13.07 1.96
N PHE A 160 -15.67 13.04 0.85
CA PHE A 160 -16.15 12.49 -0.42
C PHE A 160 -16.71 11.07 -0.29
N GLY A 161 -15.97 10.17 0.36
CA GLY A 161 -16.40 8.79 0.50
C GLY A 161 -17.75 8.67 1.22
N HIS A 162 -17.91 9.37 2.33
CA HIS A 162 -19.17 9.31 3.07
C HIS A 162 -20.32 10.00 2.33
N GLN A 163 -20.08 11.21 1.85
CA GLN A 163 -21.13 12.08 1.31
C GLN A 163 -21.58 11.69 -0.10
N VAL A 164 -20.67 11.12 -0.90
CA VAL A 164 -20.97 10.70 -2.28
C VAL A 164 -21.10 9.19 -2.36
N LEU A 165 -20.14 8.44 -1.83
CA LEU A 165 -20.13 6.97 -1.95
C LEU A 165 -20.96 6.27 -0.86
N GLY A 166 -21.42 6.97 0.17
CA GLY A 166 -22.17 6.39 1.29
C GLY A 166 -21.31 5.73 2.35
N GLN A 167 -19.98 5.85 2.26
CA GLN A 167 -19.08 5.36 3.29
C GLN A 167 -17.67 5.98 3.19
N THR A 168 -17.12 6.42 4.33
CA THR A 168 -15.68 6.76 4.47
C THR A 168 -14.83 5.54 4.83
N TRP A 169 -13.51 5.69 4.96
CA TRP A 169 -12.65 4.62 5.46
C TRP A 169 -13.06 4.17 6.88
N VAL A 170 -13.32 2.87 7.02
CA VAL A 170 -13.58 2.24 8.32
C VAL A 170 -12.39 1.37 8.73
N GLY A 171 -11.98 0.45 7.85
CA GLY A 171 -10.84 -0.43 8.12
C GLY A 171 -10.77 -1.63 7.19
N HIS A 172 -9.64 -2.32 7.24
CA HIS A 172 -9.50 -3.65 6.65
C HIS A 172 -10.28 -4.64 7.49
N TYR A 173 -10.87 -5.62 6.82
CA TYR A 173 -11.59 -6.70 7.47
C TYR A 173 -10.81 -7.99 7.36
N GLY A 174 -10.54 -8.47 6.14
CA GLY A 174 -9.67 -9.61 5.85
C GLY A 174 -8.23 -9.22 5.54
N ARG A 175 -7.32 -10.19 5.60
CA ARG A 175 -5.87 -10.02 5.39
C ARG A 175 -5.51 -10.23 3.93
N ASN A 176 -5.05 -9.19 3.26
CA ASN A 176 -4.52 -9.30 1.90
C ASN A 176 -3.40 -10.35 1.81
N HIS A 177 -3.34 -11.07 0.68
CA HIS A 177 -2.35 -12.12 0.35
C HIS A 177 -2.37 -13.37 1.25
N GLN A 178 -3.28 -13.42 2.23
CA GLN A 178 -3.54 -14.60 3.07
C GLN A 178 -4.99 -15.05 2.93
N GLN A 179 -5.89 -14.09 2.78
CA GLN A 179 -7.31 -14.28 2.62
C GLN A 179 -7.78 -13.61 1.33
N SER A 180 -8.48 -14.39 0.51
CA SER A 180 -9.28 -13.91 -0.60
C SER A 180 -10.71 -13.62 -0.14
N THR A 181 -11.59 -13.17 -1.03
CA THR A 181 -12.99 -12.91 -0.70
C THR A 181 -13.92 -13.55 -1.72
N ARG A 182 -14.96 -14.24 -1.25
CA ARG A 182 -16.12 -14.64 -2.05
C ARG A 182 -17.19 -13.56 -1.92
N ILE A 183 -17.68 -13.04 -3.05
CA ILE A 183 -18.76 -12.06 -3.08
C ILE A 183 -20.04 -12.77 -3.53
N THR A 184 -21.07 -12.72 -2.69
CA THR A 184 -22.36 -13.36 -2.92
C THR A 184 -23.45 -12.32 -3.13
N ILE A 185 -24.34 -12.58 -4.08
CA ILE A 185 -25.53 -11.76 -4.33
C ILE A 185 -26.51 -11.91 -3.16
N ILE A 186 -27.09 -10.80 -2.72
CA ILE A 186 -28.21 -10.81 -1.78
C ILE A 186 -29.46 -11.28 -2.53
N ASP A 187 -30.18 -12.24 -1.95
CA ASP A 187 -31.27 -12.95 -2.61
C ASP A 187 -32.38 -12.00 -3.08
N GLU A 188 -32.71 -11.00 -2.27
CA GLU A 188 -33.71 -9.95 -2.57
C GLU A 188 -33.30 -9.05 -3.73
N MET A 189 -32.00 -8.95 -4.01
CA MET A 189 -31.44 -8.07 -5.03
C MET A 189 -31.18 -8.76 -6.37
N LYS A 190 -31.46 -10.07 -6.50
CA LYS A 190 -31.21 -10.87 -7.73
C LYS A 190 -31.81 -10.26 -9.00
N SER A 191 -32.91 -9.51 -8.89
CA SER A 191 -33.56 -8.85 -10.03
C SER A 191 -32.93 -7.51 -10.42
N HIS A 192 -32.04 -6.96 -9.59
CA HIS A 192 -31.39 -5.68 -9.83
C HIS A 192 -30.57 -5.73 -11.13
N PRO A 193 -30.66 -4.73 -12.02
CA PRO A 193 -29.97 -4.77 -13.33
C PRO A 193 -28.48 -5.05 -13.24
N ILE A 194 -27.80 -4.52 -12.20
CA ILE A 194 -26.36 -4.75 -11.97
C ILE A 194 -26.02 -6.24 -11.83
N LEU A 195 -26.92 -7.05 -11.30
CA LEU A 195 -26.65 -8.46 -10.97
C LEU A 195 -26.99 -9.42 -12.12
N ARG A 196 -27.48 -8.92 -13.26
CA ARG A 196 -27.79 -9.74 -14.43
C ARG A 196 -26.53 -10.44 -14.97
N GLY A 197 -26.59 -11.77 -14.98
CA GLY A 197 -25.50 -12.63 -15.47
C GLY A 197 -24.28 -12.72 -14.56
N VAL A 198 -24.25 -12.01 -13.42
CA VAL A 198 -23.15 -12.05 -12.45
C VAL A 198 -23.18 -13.39 -11.72
N LYS A 199 -22.05 -14.10 -11.72
CA LYS A 199 -21.89 -15.44 -11.11
C LYS A 199 -20.47 -15.59 -10.58
N ASP A 200 -20.30 -16.45 -9.58
CA ASP A 200 -18.99 -16.95 -9.12
C ASP A 200 -17.95 -15.85 -8.85
N VAL A 201 -18.39 -14.77 -8.21
CA VAL A 201 -17.54 -13.62 -7.92
C VAL A 201 -16.57 -13.98 -6.80
N TRP A 202 -15.30 -14.09 -7.17
CA TRP A 202 -14.19 -14.30 -6.26
C TRP A 202 -13.09 -13.29 -6.58
N VAL A 203 -12.58 -12.66 -5.54
CA VAL A 203 -11.60 -11.58 -5.63
C VAL A 203 -10.43 -11.86 -4.70
N GLN A 204 -9.23 -11.45 -5.10
CA GLN A 204 -7.98 -11.78 -4.41
C GLN A 204 -7.69 -10.82 -3.26
N ALA A 205 -8.27 -9.62 -3.31
CA ALA A 205 -8.22 -8.70 -2.18
C ALA A 205 -8.91 -9.27 -0.94
N GLY A 206 -8.27 -9.07 0.22
CA GLY A 206 -8.86 -9.40 1.50
C GLY A 206 -10.10 -8.54 1.78
N GLY A 207 -10.93 -9.03 2.70
CA GLY A 207 -12.17 -8.39 3.12
C GLY A 207 -12.01 -6.92 3.48
N TYR A 208 -13.02 -6.12 3.17
CA TYR A 208 -13.12 -4.73 3.60
C TYR A 208 -14.33 -4.53 4.50
N VAL A 209 -14.27 -3.59 5.44
CA VAL A 209 -15.43 -3.29 6.29
C VAL A 209 -16.45 -2.50 5.47
N GLY A 210 -17.57 -3.12 5.12
CA GLY A 210 -18.72 -2.46 4.49
C GLY A 210 -19.80 -2.05 5.48
N LYS A 211 -20.12 -0.76 5.49
CA LYS A 211 -21.13 -0.09 6.30
C LYS A 211 -21.69 1.12 5.52
N PRO A 212 -22.31 0.90 4.33
CA PRO A 212 -22.97 1.97 3.61
C PRO A 212 -24.05 2.60 4.51
N THR A 213 -24.16 3.93 4.45
CA THR A 213 -25.13 4.67 5.27
C THR A 213 -26.55 4.60 4.76
N ASP A 214 -26.70 4.37 3.46
CA ASP A 214 -27.95 4.33 2.73
C ASP A 214 -27.76 3.57 1.40
N GLY A 215 -28.82 3.53 0.60
CA GLY A 215 -28.82 2.89 -0.71
C GLY A 215 -29.10 1.40 -0.67
N ASP A 216 -29.07 0.80 -1.85
CA ASP A 216 -29.36 -0.62 -2.04
C ASP A 216 -28.07 -1.42 -1.96
N ILE A 217 -27.95 -2.28 -0.95
CA ILE A 217 -26.82 -3.20 -0.80
C ILE A 217 -27.08 -4.40 -1.71
N LEU A 218 -26.18 -4.66 -2.66
CA LEU A 218 -26.38 -5.67 -3.70
C LEU A 218 -25.76 -7.02 -3.34
N THR A 219 -24.67 -6.99 -2.58
CA THR A 219 -23.78 -8.14 -2.38
C THR A 219 -23.15 -8.12 -0.99
N MET A 220 -22.76 -9.31 -0.55
CA MET A 220 -22.02 -9.54 0.69
C MET A 220 -20.68 -10.20 0.38
N ALA A 221 -19.59 -9.66 0.92
CA ALA A 221 -18.24 -10.18 0.85
C ALA A 221 -17.90 -11.03 2.08
N GLN A 222 -17.64 -12.31 1.84
CA GLN A 222 -17.14 -13.27 2.83
C GLN A 222 -15.63 -13.48 2.64
N PRO A 223 -14.78 -13.07 3.59
CA PRO A 223 -13.37 -13.48 3.60
C PRO A 223 -13.23 -15.00 3.63
N LEU A 224 -12.27 -15.54 2.88
CA LEU A 224 -11.91 -16.95 2.87
C LEU A 224 -10.53 -17.13 3.50
N ASP A 225 -10.33 -18.20 4.28
CA ASP A 225 -9.06 -18.56 4.90
C ASP A 225 -8.14 -19.27 3.90
N GLY A 226 -7.80 -18.54 2.83
CA GLY A 226 -6.91 -18.97 1.77
C GLY A 226 -7.06 -18.12 0.51
N MET A 227 -6.19 -18.39 -0.46
CA MET A 227 -6.07 -17.63 -1.71
C MET A 227 -6.68 -18.37 -2.92
N THR A 228 -7.63 -19.28 -2.68
CA THR A 228 -8.35 -20.00 -3.74
C THR A 228 -9.87 -19.82 -3.59
N PRO A 229 -10.66 -19.91 -4.68
CA PRO A 229 -12.11 -19.75 -4.63
C PRO A 229 -12.85 -20.75 -3.72
N ASP A 230 -12.28 -21.93 -3.53
CA ASP A 230 -12.80 -23.04 -2.72
C ASP A 230 -12.30 -23.03 -1.27
N SER A 231 -11.41 -22.10 -0.91
CA SER A 231 -10.95 -21.89 0.47
C SER A 231 -12.15 -21.73 1.43
N THR A 232 -12.00 -22.22 2.65
CA THR A 232 -13.07 -22.20 3.66
C THR A 232 -13.42 -20.76 4.05
N PRO A 233 -14.70 -20.41 4.23
CA PRO A 233 -15.08 -19.12 4.82
C PRO A 233 -14.40 -18.89 6.17
N SER A 234 -13.94 -17.67 6.41
CA SER A 234 -13.30 -17.33 7.68
C SER A 234 -14.31 -17.37 8.84
N GLU A 235 -14.02 -18.18 9.86
CA GLU A 235 -14.90 -18.37 11.01
C GLU A 235 -15.02 -17.10 11.89
N THR A 236 -14.00 -16.23 11.84
CA THR A 236 -13.93 -15.03 12.70
C THR A 236 -14.43 -13.76 12.01
N GLN A 237 -14.77 -13.86 10.73
CA GLN A 237 -15.06 -12.72 9.86
C GLN A 237 -16.32 -13.01 9.04
N PRO A 238 -17.54 -12.79 9.59
CA PRO A 238 -18.79 -12.93 8.84
C PRO A 238 -18.87 -12.02 7.61
N PRO A 239 -19.78 -12.31 6.65
CA PRO A 239 -19.92 -11.50 5.45
C PRO A 239 -20.26 -10.04 5.75
N MET A 240 -19.72 -9.11 4.97
CA MET A 240 -19.99 -7.67 5.05
C MET A 240 -20.50 -7.12 3.72
N PRO A 241 -21.32 -6.07 3.68
CA PRO A 241 -21.69 -5.38 2.43
C PRO A 241 -20.46 -5.07 1.55
N SER A 242 -20.54 -5.32 0.25
CA SER A 242 -19.39 -5.09 -0.66
C SER A 242 -19.69 -4.17 -1.83
N GLU A 243 -20.83 -4.34 -2.48
CA GLU A 243 -21.30 -3.45 -3.54
C GLU A 243 -22.68 -2.88 -3.21
N TRP A 244 -22.85 -1.58 -3.46
CA TRP A 244 -24.12 -0.91 -3.25
C TRP A 244 -24.34 0.23 -4.24
N THR A 245 -25.59 0.66 -4.35
CA THR A 245 -25.99 1.81 -5.15
C THR A 245 -26.68 2.87 -4.30
N ARG A 246 -26.45 4.14 -4.61
CA ARG A 246 -27.17 5.26 -3.98
C ARG A 246 -27.27 6.46 -4.92
N THR A 247 -27.92 7.52 -4.48
CA THR A 247 -27.77 8.85 -5.07
C THR A 247 -27.17 9.82 -4.07
N TYR A 248 -26.59 10.91 -4.58
CA TYR A 248 -26.16 12.06 -3.77
C TYR A 248 -26.79 13.35 -4.33
N LYS A 249 -27.07 14.29 -3.44
CA LYS A 249 -27.61 15.60 -3.81
C LYS A 249 -26.48 16.54 -4.20
N SER A 250 -26.54 17.09 -5.42
CA SER A 250 -25.58 18.09 -5.88
C SER A 250 -26.06 19.52 -5.64
N ALA A 251 -25.12 20.47 -5.70
CA ALA A 251 -25.43 21.90 -5.60
C ALA A 251 -26.36 22.41 -6.72
N SER A 252 -26.37 21.75 -7.89
CA SER A 252 -27.29 22.07 -8.98
C SER A 252 -28.75 21.64 -8.75
N GLY A 253 -29.01 20.86 -7.69
CA GLY A 253 -30.31 20.22 -7.44
C GLY A 253 -30.51 18.90 -8.20
N LYS A 254 -29.64 18.56 -9.17
CA LYS A 254 -29.62 17.24 -9.80
C LYS A 254 -29.06 16.19 -8.85
N GLU A 255 -29.65 15.00 -8.83
CA GLU A 255 -29.07 13.84 -8.14
C GLU A 255 -28.02 13.15 -9.00
N GLY A 256 -26.86 12.86 -8.42
CA GLY A 256 -25.84 12.02 -9.05
C GLY A 256 -26.02 10.57 -8.64
N ARG A 257 -26.07 9.65 -9.62
CA ARG A 257 -26.13 8.20 -9.37
C ARG A 257 -24.76 7.68 -8.95
N VAL A 258 -24.74 6.73 -8.03
CA VAL A 258 -23.52 6.17 -7.49
C VAL A 258 -23.60 4.66 -7.42
N PHE A 259 -22.55 4.00 -7.91
CA PHE A 259 -22.27 2.59 -7.65
C PHE A 259 -20.91 2.48 -6.97
N THR A 260 -20.84 1.79 -5.85
CA THR A 260 -19.60 1.60 -5.11
C THR A 260 -19.27 0.11 -5.05
N SER A 261 -18.02 -0.25 -5.37
CA SER A 261 -17.44 -1.56 -5.06
C SER A 261 -16.26 -1.37 -4.12
N LEU A 262 -16.23 -2.12 -3.02
CA LEU A 262 -15.09 -2.14 -2.09
C LEU A 262 -13.92 -3.00 -2.59
N TYR A 263 -13.97 -3.45 -3.84
CA TYR A 263 -12.96 -4.27 -4.51
C TYR A 263 -12.51 -3.57 -5.79
N GLY A 264 -11.55 -4.16 -6.52
CA GLY A 264 -11.16 -3.58 -7.81
C GLY A 264 -9.71 -3.73 -8.19
N THR A 265 -8.93 -4.55 -7.47
CA THR A 265 -7.52 -4.77 -7.81
C THR A 265 -7.40 -5.39 -9.21
N PRO A 266 -6.26 -5.25 -9.88
CA PRO A 266 -6.06 -5.85 -11.20
C PRO A 266 -6.21 -7.37 -11.17
N GLU A 267 -5.83 -8.01 -10.06
CA GLU A 267 -6.01 -9.43 -9.82
C GLU A 267 -7.50 -9.80 -9.65
N ASP A 268 -8.33 -8.94 -9.05
CA ASP A 268 -9.78 -9.13 -8.97
C ASP A 268 -10.43 -9.11 -10.36
N LEU A 269 -9.89 -8.27 -11.27
CA LEU A 269 -10.35 -8.22 -12.66
C LEU A 269 -10.01 -9.48 -13.46
N THR A 270 -9.27 -10.46 -12.92
CA THR A 270 -9.09 -11.76 -13.59
C THR A 270 -10.34 -12.64 -13.51
N ASN A 271 -11.26 -12.36 -12.58
CA ASN A 271 -12.53 -13.06 -12.43
C ASN A 271 -13.63 -12.45 -13.34
N ASP A 272 -14.21 -13.27 -14.22
CA ASP A 272 -15.27 -12.87 -15.16
C ASP A 272 -16.52 -12.32 -14.47
N GLY A 273 -16.92 -12.94 -13.36
CA GLY A 273 -18.05 -12.50 -12.54
C GLY A 273 -17.87 -11.10 -12.00
N TYR A 274 -16.68 -10.80 -11.47
CA TYR A 274 -16.32 -9.49 -10.97
C TYR A 274 -16.23 -8.45 -12.09
N ARG A 275 -15.62 -8.79 -13.24
CA ARG A 275 -15.62 -7.89 -14.41
C ARG A 275 -17.04 -7.55 -14.87
N ARG A 276 -17.95 -8.53 -14.89
CA ARG A 276 -19.35 -8.31 -15.24
C ARG A 276 -20.06 -7.43 -14.23
N LEU A 277 -19.86 -7.67 -12.93
CA LEU A 277 -20.40 -6.82 -11.87
C LEU A 277 -19.99 -5.35 -12.06
N MET A 278 -18.70 -5.11 -12.33
CA MET A 278 -18.18 -3.77 -12.58
C MET A 278 -18.74 -3.12 -13.85
N CYS A 279 -18.79 -3.86 -14.97
CA CYS A 279 -19.34 -3.33 -16.22
C CYS A 279 -20.84 -3.02 -16.09
N ASN A 280 -21.62 -3.91 -15.49
CA ASN A 280 -23.04 -3.67 -15.25
C ASN A 280 -23.25 -2.46 -14.32
N GLY A 281 -22.43 -2.32 -13.27
CA GLY A 281 -22.45 -1.15 -12.38
C GLY A 281 -22.19 0.16 -13.11
N ILE A 282 -21.20 0.18 -14.02
CA ILE A 282 -20.89 1.34 -14.86
C ILE A 282 -22.09 1.72 -15.76
N PHE A 283 -22.70 0.75 -16.42
CA PHE A 283 -23.88 0.97 -17.26
C PHE A 283 -25.08 1.48 -16.45
N TRP A 284 -25.33 0.88 -15.29
CA TRP A 284 -26.41 1.31 -14.40
C TRP A 284 -26.18 2.76 -13.94
N THR A 285 -24.96 3.12 -13.55
CA THR A 285 -24.65 4.49 -13.10
C THR A 285 -24.83 5.52 -14.21
N LEU A 286 -24.64 5.13 -15.48
CA LEU A 286 -24.92 5.94 -16.66
C LEU A 286 -26.41 6.01 -17.05
N GLY A 287 -27.29 5.26 -16.37
CA GLY A 287 -28.71 5.13 -16.75
C GLY A 287 -28.93 4.35 -18.04
N MET A 288 -28.15 3.27 -18.21
CA MET A 288 -28.20 2.39 -19.39
C MET A 288 -28.61 0.96 -19.01
N GLU A 289 -29.57 0.80 -18.10
CA GLU A 289 -30.03 -0.49 -17.59
C GLU A 289 -30.59 -1.42 -18.67
N ASP A 290 -31.19 -0.84 -19.71
CA ASP A 290 -31.72 -1.58 -20.87
C ASP A 290 -30.61 -2.20 -21.72
N ALA A 291 -29.38 -1.66 -21.65
CA ALA A 291 -28.23 -2.21 -22.34
C ALA A 291 -27.49 -3.29 -21.53
N ILE A 292 -27.90 -3.53 -20.28
CA ILE A 292 -27.30 -4.57 -19.43
C ILE A 292 -27.97 -5.92 -19.74
N THR A 293 -27.27 -6.74 -20.53
CA THR A 293 -27.67 -8.12 -20.84
C THR A 293 -26.81 -9.14 -20.05
N PRO A 294 -27.34 -10.35 -19.76
CA PRO A 294 -26.59 -11.39 -19.04
C PRO A 294 -25.30 -11.84 -19.75
N ASP A 295 -25.21 -11.64 -21.07
CA ASP A 295 -24.15 -12.06 -21.96
C ASP A 295 -23.30 -10.89 -22.50
N MET A 296 -23.49 -9.67 -21.96
CA MET A 296 -22.69 -8.49 -22.32
C MET A 296 -21.19 -8.82 -22.30
N ASN A 297 -20.45 -8.40 -23.33
CA ASN A 297 -19.06 -8.79 -23.50
C ASN A 297 -18.14 -8.09 -22.49
N VAL A 298 -17.56 -8.87 -21.58
CA VAL A 298 -16.67 -8.42 -20.51
C VAL A 298 -15.25 -9.00 -20.64
N ALA A 299 -14.89 -9.42 -21.85
CA ALA A 299 -13.57 -9.93 -22.13
C ALA A 299 -12.52 -8.83 -21.97
N ILE A 300 -11.38 -9.20 -21.40
CA ILE A 300 -10.22 -8.30 -21.39
C ILE A 300 -9.75 -8.10 -22.82
N VAL A 301 -9.46 -6.85 -23.17
CA VAL A 301 -8.90 -6.46 -24.47
C VAL A 301 -7.39 -6.34 -24.30
N GLY A 302 -6.62 -6.99 -25.18
CA GLY A 302 -5.16 -7.01 -25.19
C GLY A 302 -4.51 -7.81 -24.04
N PRO A 303 -3.17 -7.90 -24.01
CA PRO A 303 -2.46 -8.64 -22.96
C PRO A 303 -2.68 -8.03 -21.58
N PHE A 304 -3.10 -8.86 -20.63
CA PHE A 304 -3.30 -8.47 -19.23
C PHE A 304 -2.73 -9.53 -18.31
N LYS A 305 -1.62 -9.18 -17.65
CA LYS A 305 -0.96 -10.04 -16.66
C LYS A 305 -0.63 -9.19 -15.44
N PRO A 306 -1.63 -8.96 -14.57
CA PRO A 306 -1.51 -7.98 -13.50
C PRO A 306 -0.32 -8.27 -12.59
N ASN A 307 0.30 -7.22 -12.07
CA ASN A 307 1.21 -7.37 -10.95
C ASN A 307 0.42 -7.56 -9.66
N THR A 308 0.97 -8.34 -8.73
CA THR A 308 0.38 -8.49 -7.40
C THR A 308 0.31 -7.14 -6.69
N PHE A 309 -0.87 -6.82 -6.18
CA PHE A 309 -1.09 -5.57 -5.46
C PHE A 309 -0.31 -5.55 -4.14
N GLY A 310 -0.07 -4.38 -3.58
CA GLY A 310 0.70 -4.21 -2.36
C GLY A 310 1.15 -2.76 -2.17
N ASN A 311 1.44 -2.40 -0.92
CA ASN A 311 1.82 -1.03 -0.61
C ASN A 311 3.13 -0.63 -1.33
N GLN A 312 3.05 0.39 -2.18
CA GLN A 312 4.16 0.92 -2.97
C GLN A 312 4.81 -0.09 -3.93
N THR A 313 4.09 -1.12 -4.35
CA THR A 313 4.56 -2.14 -5.31
C THR A 313 4.25 -1.81 -6.77
N HIS A 314 3.91 -0.55 -7.09
CA HIS A 314 3.64 -0.14 -8.46
C HIS A 314 4.83 -0.34 -9.40
N ALA A 315 4.55 -0.69 -10.64
CA ALA A 315 5.58 -0.82 -11.67
C ALA A 315 6.12 0.57 -12.06
N ARG A 316 7.45 0.68 -12.17
CA ARG A 316 8.19 1.94 -12.39
C ARG A 316 8.66 2.08 -13.83
N GLY A 317 8.97 3.31 -14.24
CA GLY A 317 9.35 3.58 -15.62
C GLY A 317 8.19 3.43 -16.59
N ILE A 318 6.94 3.51 -16.11
CA ILE A 318 5.74 3.45 -16.95
C ILE A 318 5.24 4.86 -17.15
N LYS A 319 4.98 5.22 -18.41
CA LYS A 319 4.29 6.45 -18.79
C LYS A 319 2.93 6.13 -19.40
N PRO A 320 1.95 7.06 -19.38
CA PRO A 320 0.61 6.82 -19.95
C PRO A 320 0.64 6.29 -21.39
N GLU A 321 1.55 6.80 -22.23
CA GLU A 321 1.65 6.38 -23.63
C GLU A 321 2.09 4.92 -23.82
N MET A 322 2.71 4.29 -22.81
CA MET A 322 3.02 2.85 -22.83
C MET A 322 1.77 1.96 -22.71
N TYR A 323 0.66 2.53 -22.25
CA TYR A 323 -0.66 1.89 -22.25
C TYR A 323 -1.51 2.27 -23.46
N ALA A 324 -1.01 3.11 -24.37
CA ALA A 324 -1.77 3.54 -25.54
C ALA A 324 -2.07 2.36 -26.47
N GLY A 325 -3.32 2.25 -26.91
CA GLY A 325 -3.76 1.22 -27.84
C GLY A 325 -4.30 -0.06 -27.21
N PHE A 326 -5.10 -0.79 -27.98
CA PHE A 326 -5.85 -1.96 -27.50
C PHE A 326 -4.99 -3.23 -27.33
N GLU A 327 -3.77 -3.26 -27.89
CA GLU A 327 -2.87 -4.42 -27.79
C GLU A 327 -1.67 -4.19 -26.87
N SER A 328 -1.53 -2.99 -26.30
CA SER A 328 -0.45 -2.69 -25.37
C SER A 328 -0.60 -3.50 -24.08
N PRO A 329 0.50 -4.04 -23.52
CA PRO A 329 0.44 -4.87 -22.33
C PRO A 329 0.07 -4.03 -21.11
N ILE A 330 -0.81 -4.58 -20.27
CA ILE A 330 -1.09 -4.04 -18.94
C ILE A 330 -0.71 -5.12 -17.92
N PRO A 331 0.27 -4.83 -17.03
CA PRO A 331 1.14 -3.66 -16.99
C PRO A 331 2.13 -3.62 -18.16
N ALA A 332 2.70 -2.44 -18.43
CA ALA A 332 3.64 -2.26 -19.54
C ALA A 332 5.00 -2.89 -19.24
N ASN A 333 5.32 -3.03 -17.95
CA ASN A 333 6.43 -3.81 -17.43
C ASN A 333 6.13 -4.31 -16.01
N ASN A 334 6.93 -5.23 -15.50
CA ASN A 334 6.81 -5.77 -14.14
C ASN A 334 7.92 -5.25 -13.21
N ASN A 335 8.44 -4.05 -13.45
CA ASN A 335 9.48 -3.44 -12.62
C ASN A 335 8.89 -2.86 -11.33
N THR A 336 8.47 -3.74 -10.44
CA THR A 336 7.88 -3.42 -9.12
C THR A 336 8.95 -3.30 -8.02
N ARG A 337 10.23 -3.49 -8.37
CA ARG A 337 11.36 -3.36 -7.44
C ARG A 337 11.60 -1.89 -7.12
N LYS A 338 11.81 -1.57 -5.84
CA LYS A 338 12.26 -0.22 -5.44
C LYS A 338 13.65 0.05 -6.07
N PRO A 339 13.89 1.21 -6.71
CA PRO A 339 15.18 1.53 -7.29
C PRO A 339 16.27 1.59 -6.22
N GLU A 340 17.45 1.06 -6.54
CA GLU A 340 18.68 1.39 -5.80
C GLU A 340 18.97 2.89 -5.97
N ALA A 341 19.20 3.62 -4.88
CA ALA A 341 19.39 5.07 -4.93
C ALA A 341 20.60 5.44 -5.81
N LYS A 342 20.36 6.12 -6.94
CA LYS A 342 21.43 6.65 -7.81
C LYS A 342 22.12 7.85 -7.15
N ALA A 343 23.43 7.76 -6.98
CA ALA A 343 24.31 8.83 -6.51
C ALA A 343 24.26 10.06 -7.43
N ALA A 344 23.95 11.24 -6.89
CA ALA A 344 23.98 12.50 -7.61
C ALA A 344 25.41 13.11 -7.66
N GLY A 345 26.02 13.06 -8.84
CA GLY A 345 26.98 14.01 -9.46
C GLY A 345 28.07 14.70 -8.63
N LYS A 346 29.32 14.22 -8.77
CA LYS A 346 30.57 14.97 -8.51
C LYS A 346 30.94 15.87 -9.71
N LYS A 347 31.46 17.08 -9.46
CA LYS A 347 32.29 17.84 -10.44
C LYS A 347 33.70 17.23 -10.54
N GLU A 348 34.18 17.10 -11.78
CA GLU A 348 35.47 16.52 -12.29
C GLU A 348 36.75 17.17 -11.70
N LYS A 349 38.01 16.67 -11.72
CA LYS A 349 38.84 15.53 -12.23
C LYS A 349 40.25 15.69 -11.52
N PRO A 350 41.34 14.88 -11.68
CA PRO A 350 41.62 13.79 -12.63
C PRO A 350 42.23 12.48 -12.04
N LYS A 351 42.36 11.52 -12.96
CA LYS A 351 42.83 10.13 -12.91
C LYS A 351 44.15 9.83 -12.16
N ARG A 352 44.24 8.62 -11.60
CA ARG A 352 45.33 7.67 -11.91
C ARG A 352 44.91 6.21 -11.70
N ASP A 353 45.45 5.40 -12.60
CA ASP A 353 45.20 3.99 -12.86
C ASP A 353 45.96 3.08 -11.89
N ASN A 354 45.38 1.92 -11.56
CA ASN A 354 46.01 0.60 -11.57
C ASN A 354 45.37 -0.39 -10.57
N SER A 355 44.61 -1.31 -11.15
CA SER A 355 44.76 -2.76 -11.04
C SER A 355 44.59 -3.49 -9.68
N LYS A 356 43.73 -4.52 -9.74
CA LYS A 356 43.72 -5.81 -8.98
C LYS A 356 43.35 -5.74 -7.49
N LYS A 357 42.60 -6.68 -6.89
CA LYS A 357 41.71 -7.79 -7.28
C LYS A 357 41.12 -8.27 -5.93
N SER A 358 39.82 -8.55 -5.93
CA SER A 358 38.98 -9.29 -4.96
C SER A 358 39.62 -9.89 -3.68
N ALA A 359 38.98 -9.68 -2.53
CA ALA A 359 38.04 -10.64 -1.93
C ALA A 359 37.67 -10.23 -0.49
N GLY A 360 36.39 -10.36 -0.11
CA GLY A 360 35.89 -10.15 1.25
C GLY A 360 34.76 -9.12 1.30
N LYS A 361 33.54 -9.52 0.93
CA LYS A 361 32.35 -8.65 0.92
C LYS A 361 31.90 -8.39 2.36
N LYS A 362 32.31 -7.24 2.91
CA LYS A 362 31.78 -6.65 4.14
C LYS A 362 30.40 -6.07 3.80
N VAL A 363 29.39 -6.41 4.59
CA VAL A 363 28.04 -5.82 4.48
C VAL A 363 28.15 -4.37 4.94
N GLU A 364 28.05 -3.42 4.01
CA GLU A 364 28.09 -1.99 4.29
C GLU A 364 26.69 -1.38 4.19
N LEU A 365 26.23 -0.83 5.31
CA LEU A 365 25.04 -0.01 5.47
C LEU A 365 25.31 1.36 4.81
N SER A 366 24.73 1.68 3.65
CA SER A 366 24.87 3.04 3.11
C SER A 366 23.70 3.48 2.23
N ALA A 367 22.73 4.13 2.89
CA ALA A 367 21.87 5.21 2.38
C ALA A 367 21.14 5.92 3.55
N GLU A 368 21.06 5.29 4.74
CA GLU A 368 20.30 5.81 5.89
C GLU A 368 21.13 6.07 7.16
N LEU A 369 22.45 5.82 7.11
CA LEU A 369 23.37 6.01 8.21
C LEU A 369 23.79 7.49 8.32
N LEU A 370 23.58 8.11 9.49
CA LEU A 370 24.16 9.40 9.85
C LEU A 370 25.17 9.16 10.98
N VAL A 371 26.38 9.70 10.86
CA VAL A 371 27.38 9.71 11.95
C VAL A 371 28.04 11.09 11.97
N THR A 372 27.78 11.88 13.00
CA THR A 372 28.35 13.22 13.14
C THR A 372 29.56 13.27 14.08
N GLY A 373 29.77 12.21 14.89
CA GLY A 373 30.79 12.18 15.94
C GLY A 373 30.52 13.11 17.12
N LYS A 374 29.34 13.72 17.19
CA LYS A 374 28.94 14.60 18.29
C LYS A 374 28.34 13.80 19.45
N PRO A 375 28.49 14.27 20.71
CA PRO A 375 27.83 13.66 21.86
C PRO A 375 26.31 13.62 21.70
N ALA A 376 25.68 12.57 22.25
CA ALA A 376 24.24 12.38 22.29
C ALA A 376 23.72 12.49 23.73
N ARG A 377 22.53 13.07 23.89
CA ARG A 377 21.77 13.07 25.15
C ARG A 377 20.60 12.11 25.10
N PHE A 378 19.97 11.94 23.93
CA PHE A 378 18.82 11.06 23.78
C PHE A 378 19.14 9.89 22.85
N VAL A 379 18.64 8.70 23.18
CA VAL A 379 18.66 7.52 22.31
C VAL A 379 17.22 7.08 22.07
N ARG A 380 16.78 7.12 20.82
CA ARG A 380 15.43 6.76 20.39
C ARG A 380 15.45 5.52 19.53
N ILE A 381 14.65 4.53 19.91
CA ILE A 381 14.29 3.37 19.12
C ILE A 381 12.88 3.61 18.61
N GLU A 382 12.74 3.77 17.30
CA GLU A 382 11.47 3.99 16.63
C GLU A 382 11.18 2.84 15.69
N LEU A 383 9.94 2.41 15.64
CA LEU A 383 9.48 1.33 14.80
C LEU A 383 8.53 1.90 13.74
N PRO A 384 9.03 2.24 12.53
CA PRO A 384 8.22 2.86 11.49
C PRO A 384 7.05 1.95 11.07
N GLY A 385 5.87 2.56 10.94
CA GLY A 385 4.62 1.90 10.60
C GLY A 385 3.55 2.07 11.68
N ASP A 386 2.31 2.13 11.23
CA ASP A 386 1.15 2.31 12.11
C ASP A 386 0.72 0.99 12.74
N LYS A 387 0.13 1.07 13.93
CA LYS A 387 -0.40 -0.06 14.72
C LYS A 387 0.62 -1.16 15.00
N ARG A 388 1.92 -0.85 14.88
CA ARG A 388 2.98 -1.76 15.27
C ARG A 388 3.09 -1.83 16.79
N ILE A 389 3.71 -2.90 17.28
CA ILE A 389 3.98 -3.08 18.70
C ILE A 389 5.49 -3.11 18.86
N LEU A 390 6.02 -2.14 19.61
CA LEU A 390 7.41 -2.11 20.01
C LEU A 390 7.51 -2.75 21.40
N THR A 391 8.35 -3.79 21.51
CA THR A 391 8.72 -4.45 22.76
C THR A 391 10.23 -4.57 22.81
N LEU A 392 10.83 -4.18 23.93
CA LEU A 392 12.26 -4.28 24.18
C LEU A 392 12.45 -4.95 25.54
N ALA A 393 13.41 -5.88 25.64
CA ALA A 393 13.80 -6.47 26.92
C ALA A 393 14.84 -5.59 27.62
N GLU A 394 15.88 -5.17 26.92
CA GLU A 394 16.91 -4.27 27.48
C GLU A 394 17.49 -3.41 26.36
N VAL A 395 17.85 -2.17 26.69
CA VAL A 395 18.63 -1.26 25.86
C VAL A 395 19.83 -0.78 26.66
N GLU A 396 21.02 -1.06 26.15
CA GLU A 396 22.26 -0.55 26.75
C GLU A 396 22.82 0.56 25.88
N VAL A 397 23.29 1.63 26.50
CA VAL A 397 24.00 2.73 25.83
C VAL A 397 25.37 2.81 26.48
N ILE A 398 26.42 2.48 25.73
CA ILE A 398 27.78 2.37 26.24
C ILE A 398 28.55 3.67 25.97
N SER A 399 29.15 4.25 27.00
CA SER A 399 30.06 5.40 26.93
C SER A 399 31.21 5.17 27.92
N GLY A 400 32.47 5.34 27.48
CA GLY A 400 33.64 5.04 28.31
C GLY A 400 33.66 3.61 28.84
N GLY A 401 33.16 2.65 28.06
CA GLY A 401 33.05 1.24 28.45
C GLY A 401 32.00 0.92 29.52
N LYS A 402 31.12 1.86 29.90
CA LYS A 402 30.04 1.65 30.89
C LYS A 402 28.66 1.83 30.26
N ASN A 403 27.70 1.00 30.67
CA ASN A 403 26.29 1.23 30.34
C ASN A 403 25.75 2.41 31.15
N ILE A 404 25.49 3.52 30.48
CA ILE A 404 24.97 4.76 31.05
C ILE A 404 23.43 4.88 30.92
N ALA A 405 22.79 3.98 30.16
CA ALA A 405 21.34 4.03 29.97
C ALA A 405 20.56 3.74 31.26
N LYS A 406 21.09 2.85 32.12
CA LYS A 406 20.49 2.44 33.40
C LYS A 406 20.22 3.58 34.38
N ASP A 407 20.98 4.68 34.25
CA ASP A 407 20.88 5.86 35.12
C ASP A 407 20.00 6.96 34.47
N GLY A 408 19.52 6.73 33.23
CA GLY A 408 18.69 7.64 32.46
C GLY A 408 17.18 7.47 32.70
N ALA A 409 16.40 8.37 32.10
CA ALA A 409 14.94 8.35 32.18
C ALA A 409 14.32 7.92 30.85
N ALA A 410 13.67 6.76 30.83
CA ALA A 410 12.99 6.24 29.64
C ALA A 410 11.52 6.67 29.55
N THR A 411 11.10 7.03 28.34
CA THR A 411 9.70 7.24 27.95
C THR A 411 9.37 6.44 26.69
N GLN A 412 8.09 6.24 26.42
CA GLN A 412 7.64 5.57 25.20
C GLN A 412 6.32 6.17 24.72
N SER A 413 6.08 6.05 23.42
CA SER A 413 4.90 6.57 22.72
C SER A 413 3.56 6.17 23.34
N SER A 414 3.47 4.99 23.95
CA SER A 414 2.29 4.46 24.65
C SER A 414 2.69 3.29 25.53
N THR A 415 1.90 2.97 26.56
CA THR A 415 2.17 1.84 27.46
C THR A 415 0.99 0.88 27.46
N ASN A 416 1.26 -0.42 27.27
CA ASN A 416 0.28 -1.47 27.39
C ASN A 416 0.53 -2.32 28.65
N GLY A 417 -0.44 -2.31 29.58
CA GLY A 417 -0.34 -3.03 30.85
C GLY A 417 0.92 -2.65 31.65
N GLU A 418 1.63 -3.65 32.16
CA GLU A 418 2.83 -3.45 32.98
C GLU A 418 4.11 -3.15 32.17
N GLY A 419 4.05 -3.10 30.83
CA GLY A 419 5.22 -2.92 29.96
C GLY A 419 5.78 -1.50 29.92
N LYS A 420 6.12 -0.92 31.08
CA LYS A 420 6.62 0.46 31.23
C LYS A 420 7.98 0.66 30.54
N ALA A 421 8.24 1.86 30.05
CA ALA A 421 9.48 2.20 29.33
C ALA A 421 10.76 1.91 30.13
N ALA A 422 10.75 2.16 31.45
CA ALA A 422 11.90 1.96 32.33
C ALA A 422 12.40 0.51 32.40
N ARG A 423 11.59 -0.48 32.00
CA ARG A 423 12.00 -1.89 31.98
C ARG A 423 13.16 -2.17 31.04
N ALA A 424 13.27 -1.44 29.94
CA ALA A 424 14.41 -1.58 29.05
C ALA A 424 15.74 -1.04 29.64
N LEU A 425 15.74 -0.53 30.87
CA LEU A 425 16.91 0.03 31.56
C LEU A 425 17.20 -0.68 32.89
N ASP A 426 16.43 -1.72 33.24
CA ASP A 426 16.47 -2.31 34.58
C ASP A 426 17.56 -3.39 34.74
N GLY A 427 18.28 -3.69 33.66
CA GLY A 427 19.35 -4.68 33.61
C GLY A 427 18.86 -6.13 33.39
N ASN A 428 17.55 -6.34 33.28
CA ASN A 428 16.95 -7.64 33.01
C ASN A 428 16.94 -7.97 31.52
N LYS A 429 18.03 -8.57 31.05
CA LYS A 429 18.20 -9.04 29.67
C LYS A 429 17.39 -10.28 29.30
N ASP A 430 16.54 -10.80 30.19
CA ASP A 430 15.75 -12.00 29.90
C ASP A 430 14.72 -11.72 28.78
N SER A 431 14.72 -12.58 27.78
CA SER A 431 13.85 -12.46 26.61
C SER A 431 12.40 -12.91 26.84
N ASP A 432 12.11 -13.60 27.94
CA ASP A 432 10.79 -14.13 28.28
C ASP A 432 9.90 -13.08 28.97
N TRP A 433 8.72 -12.83 28.38
CA TRP A 433 7.70 -11.92 28.91
C TRP A 433 7.34 -12.19 30.37
N ASN A 434 7.31 -13.46 30.78
CA ASN A 434 6.88 -13.86 32.12
C ASN A 434 7.91 -13.53 33.20
N LYS A 435 9.11 -13.06 32.82
CA LYS A 435 10.15 -12.57 33.72
C LYS A 435 10.03 -11.08 34.02
N GLY A 436 9.08 -10.39 33.39
CA GLY A 436 8.66 -9.04 33.76
C GLY A 436 9.60 -7.91 33.37
N GLY A 437 10.60 -8.16 32.51
CA GLY A 437 11.61 -7.18 32.11
C GLY A 437 11.32 -6.41 30.81
N GLN A 438 10.16 -6.61 30.18
CA GLN A 438 9.95 -6.08 28.83
C GLN A 438 9.04 -4.86 28.78
N THR A 439 9.39 -3.89 27.94
CA THR A 439 8.53 -2.77 27.53
C THR A 439 7.43 -3.26 26.58
N HIS A 440 6.34 -2.49 26.47
CA HIS A 440 5.27 -2.80 25.53
C HIS A 440 4.47 -1.55 25.17
N THR A 441 4.51 -1.14 23.90
CA THR A 441 3.63 -0.09 23.36
C THR A 441 2.26 -0.65 22.98
N THR A 442 1.23 0.17 22.93
CA THR A 442 -0.09 -0.25 22.43
C THR A 442 -0.07 -0.38 20.91
N ASN A 443 -0.95 -1.22 20.36
CA ASN A 443 -1.22 -1.29 18.91
C ASN A 443 -2.39 -0.39 18.50
N ALA A 444 -3.29 -0.06 19.42
CA ALA A 444 -4.43 0.81 19.15
C ALA A 444 -3.97 2.28 19.10
N GLY A 445 -4.16 2.91 17.95
CA GLY A 445 -3.89 4.34 17.74
C GLY A 445 -2.41 4.74 17.69
N SER A 446 -1.46 3.80 17.75
CA SER A 446 -0.03 4.10 17.67
C SER A 446 0.41 4.32 16.22
N THR A 447 1.07 5.44 15.97
CA THR A 447 1.78 5.78 14.73
C THR A 447 3.26 5.76 15.04
N ASN A 448 4.06 5.01 14.29
CA ASN A 448 5.52 4.90 14.48
C ASN A 448 5.91 4.74 15.96
N PRO A 449 5.46 3.67 16.66
CA PRO A 449 5.70 3.52 18.08
C PRO A 449 7.19 3.61 18.38
N TRP A 450 7.52 4.36 19.43
CA TRP A 450 8.89 4.64 19.81
C TRP A 450 9.10 4.47 21.32
N TRP A 451 10.34 4.19 21.67
CA TRP A 451 10.91 4.21 23.01
C TRP A 451 12.13 5.13 22.98
N GLU A 452 12.33 5.97 23.99
CA GLU A 452 13.44 6.91 24.06
C GLU A 452 13.96 7.03 25.50
N VAL A 453 15.28 7.08 25.67
CA VAL A 453 15.94 7.39 26.94
C VAL A 453 16.62 8.76 26.87
N ASP A 454 16.39 9.60 27.88
CA ASP A 454 17.21 10.77 28.21
C ASP A 454 18.33 10.33 29.16
N LEU A 455 19.58 10.46 28.72
CA LEU A 455 20.78 10.09 29.48
C LEU A 455 21.11 11.10 30.59
N GLY A 456 20.39 12.23 30.66
CA GLY A 456 20.60 13.31 31.64
C GLY A 456 21.69 14.30 31.21
N GLU A 457 22.75 13.85 30.56
CA GLU A 457 23.82 14.67 30.02
C GLU A 457 24.29 14.22 28.62
N SER A 458 24.91 15.13 27.88
CA SER A 458 25.48 14.84 26.57
C SER A 458 26.71 13.94 26.70
N SER A 459 26.62 12.71 26.20
CA SER A 459 27.64 11.67 26.34
C SER A 459 28.20 11.23 24.97
N ASP A 460 29.49 10.88 24.94
CA ASP A 460 30.13 10.29 23.77
C ASP A 460 29.78 8.80 23.65
N VAL A 461 28.67 8.50 22.98
CA VAL A 461 28.14 7.13 22.88
C VAL A 461 29.02 6.29 21.94
N GLU A 462 29.53 5.18 22.47
CA GLU A 462 30.35 4.19 21.78
C GLU A 462 29.50 3.13 21.09
N LYS A 463 28.52 2.57 21.81
CA LYS A 463 27.67 1.49 21.33
C LYS A 463 26.25 1.58 21.85
N VAL A 464 25.30 1.03 21.10
CA VAL A 464 23.95 0.74 21.60
C VAL A 464 23.66 -0.76 21.47
N GLY A 465 23.28 -1.39 22.56
CA GLY A 465 22.85 -2.78 22.61
C GLY A 465 21.33 -2.89 22.71
N VAL A 466 20.71 -3.86 22.02
CA VAL A 466 19.26 -4.10 22.07
C VAL A 466 18.99 -5.58 22.26
N TRP A 467 18.22 -5.93 23.31
CA TRP A 467 17.70 -7.26 23.56
C TRP A 467 16.21 -7.29 23.24
N ASN A 468 15.80 -8.23 22.39
CA ASN A 468 14.43 -8.34 21.89
C ASN A 468 13.62 -9.41 22.66
N ARG A 469 12.30 -9.40 22.48
CA ARG A 469 11.39 -10.36 23.12
C ARG A 469 11.31 -11.67 22.34
N LYS A 470 11.50 -12.79 23.06
CA LYS A 470 11.40 -14.12 22.47
C LYS A 470 9.97 -14.45 22.02
N GLY A 471 9.86 -15.07 20.84
CA GLY A 471 8.60 -15.47 20.20
C GLY A 471 7.85 -14.34 19.50
N PHE A 472 8.37 -13.11 19.54
CA PHE A 472 7.82 -11.93 18.86
C PHE A 472 8.92 -11.03 18.28
N GLU A 473 10.11 -11.58 18.05
CA GLU A 473 11.31 -10.87 17.64
C GLU A 473 11.07 -10.07 16.36
N SER A 474 10.36 -10.68 15.40
CA SER A 474 10.02 -10.10 14.11
C SER A 474 9.20 -8.82 14.19
N ARG A 475 8.56 -8.51 15.33
CA ARG A 475 7.84 -7.23 15.51
C ARG A 475 8.75 -6.03 15.39
N LEU A 476 10.02 -6.17 15.79
CA LEU A 476 11.01 -5.11 15.72
C LEU A 476 11.62 -4.95 14.32
N ASP A 477 11.19 -5.72 13.31
CA ASP A 477 11.83 -5.69 11.98
C ASP A 477 11.72 -4.33 11.29
N GLY A 478 12.81 -3.84 10.72
CA GLY A 478 12.87 -2.54 10.05
C GLY A 478 12.83 -1.34 11.01
N PHE A 479 13.20 -1.52 12.28
CA PHE A 479 13.27 -0.42 13.24
C PHE A 479 14.44 0.54 12.96
N LYS A 480 14.39 1.70 13.61
CA LYS A 480 15.39 2.77 13.52
C LYS A 480 15.93 3.11 14.91
N ILE A 481 17.25 3.27 15.01
CA ILE A 481 17.92 3.86 16.17
C ILE A 481 18.38 5.27 15.77
N THR A 482 18.04 6.26 16.57
CA THR A 482 18.46 7.66 16.41
C THR A 482 19.05 8.17 17.71
N LEU A 483 20.25 8.74 17.64
CA LEU A 483 20.87 9.48 18.74
C LEU A 483 20.69 10.97 18.47
N LEU A 484 20.27 11.71 19.49
CA LEU A 484 20.01 13.14 19.40
C LEU A 484 20.87 13.90 20.44
N ASP A 485 21.37 15.08 20.07
CA ASP A 485 22.02 15.98 21.03
C ASP A 485 21.01 16.67 21.98
N ALA A 486 21.50 17.54 22.86
CA ALA A 486 20.67 18.27 23.81
C ALA A 486 19.63 19.21 23.14
N ASP A 487 19.88 19.65 21.90
CA ASP A 487 18.93 20.44 21.09
C ASP A 487 17.95 19.55 20.32
N ARG A 488 18.02 18.22 20.51
CA ARG A 488 17.30 17.19 19.76
C ARG A 488 17.63 17.16 18.26
N LYS A 489 18.85 17.52 17.86
CA LYS A 489 19.34 17.31 16.49
C LYS A 489 19.95 15.92 16.35
N GLU A 490 19.71 15.25 15.23
CA GLU A 490 20.27 13.92 14.96
C GLU A 490 21.80 14.00 14.89
N VAL A 491 22.48 13.25 15.77
CA VAL A 491 23.94 13.11 15.78
C VAL A 491 24.39 11.74 15.30
N PHE A 492 23.51 10.74 15.37
CA PHE A 492 23.67 9.46 14.70
C PHE A 492 22.31 8.87 14.34
N ARG A 493 22.24 8.11 13.24
CA ARG A 493 21.04 7.38 12.83
C ARG A 493 21.41 6.10 12.12
N ALA A 494 20.71 5.01 12.44
CA ALA A 494 20.68 3.78 11.66
C ALA A 494 19.22 3.32 11.51
N ALA A 495 18.77 3.06 10.29
CA ALA A 495 17.39 2.68 9.99
C ALA A 495 17.34 1.37 9.17
N ASN A 496 16.12 0.84 9.00
CA ASN A 496 15.87 -0.46 8.39
C ASN A 496 16.68 -1.60 9.05
N ILE A 497 16.88 -1.51 10.36
CA ILE A 497 17.59 -2.54 11.12
C ILE A 497 16.68 -3.77 11.18
N ALA A 498 17.19 -4.91 10.72
CA ALA A 498 16.44 -6.15 10.73
C ALA A 498 16.22 -6.64 12.17
N ALA A 499 15.13 -7.36 12.41
CA ALA A 499 14.79 -7.85 13.75
C ALA A 499 15.93 -8.70 14.36
N PRO A 500 16.45 -8.35 15.54
CA PRO A 500 17.47 -9.13 16.24
C PRO A 500 16.83 -10.04 17.30
N GLU A 501 17.50 -11.14 17.67
CA GLU A 501 17.34 -11.68 19.03
C GLU A 501 18.04 -10.72 20.01
N VAL A 502 19.32 -10.47 19.73
CA VAL A 502 20.16 -9.45 20.37
C VAL A 502 21.00 -8.76 19.30
N MET A 503 21.25 -7.46 19.43
CA MET A 503 22.21 -6.74 18.59
C MET A 503 23.06 -5.75 19.35
N GLU A 504 24.21 -5.43 18.78
CA GLU A 504 25.01 -4.25 19.12
C GLU A 504 25.26 -3.42 17.86
N ILE A 505 25.14 -2.10 17.99
CA ILE A 505 25.56 -1.14 16.97
C ILE A 505 26.74 -0.33 17.49
N ASP A 506 27.84 -0.36 16.77
CA ASP A 506 29.04 0.42 17.06
C ASP A 506 28.90 1.82 16.45
N VAL A 507 28.55 2.79 17.30
CA VAL A 507 28.27 4.17 16.88
C VAL A 507 29.53 4.85 16.36
N LYS A 508 30.70 4.53 16.95
CA LYS A 508 32.00 5.11 16.54
C LYS A 508 32.55 4.48 15.27
N ASN A 509 32.23 3.22 15.01
CA ASN A 509 32.66 2.49 13.80
C ASN A 509 31.55 2.43 12.75
N GLU A 510 31.09 3.61 12.33
CA GLU A 510 30.15 3.76 11.20
C GLU A 510 28.86 2.94 11.36
N GLY A 511 28.36 2.80 12.59
CA GLY A 511 27.13 2.05 12.86
C GLY A 511 27.24 0.56 12.54
N LYS A 512 28.43 -0.04 12.64
CA LYS A 512 28.63 -1.47 12.39
C LYS A 512 27.69 -2.30 13.29
N LEU A 513 26.79 -3.05 12.66
CA LEU A 513 25.84 -3.94 13.34
C LEU A 513 26.44 -5.32 13.57
N THR A 514 26.24 -5.84 14.78
CA THR A 514 26.52 -7.23 15.15
C THR A 514 25.25 -7.86 15.69
N TYR A 515 24.83 -8.98 15.12
CA TYR A 515 23.70 -9.77 15.61
C TYR A 515 24.21 -10.91 16.48
N LEU A 516 23.54 -11.13 17.61
CA LEU A 516 23.84 -12.18 18.57
C LEU A 516 22.56 -12.97 18.85
N SER A 517 22.71 -14.24 19.23
CA SER A 517 21.61 -15.00 19.84
C SER A 517 21.38 -14.55 21.29
N TYR A 518 20.26 -14.96 21.88
CA TYR A 518 20.00 -14.73 23.31
C TYR A 518 21.10 -15.24 24.25
N ALA A 519 21.90 -16.22 23.81
CA ALA A 519 23.05 -16.75 24.55
C ALA A 519 24.36 -15.97 24.31
N GLY A 520 24.33 -14.85 23.59
CA GLY A 520 25.50 -14.02 23.30
C GLY A 520 26.44 -14.60 22.23
N LYS A 521 26.01 -15.61 21.47
CA LYS A 521 26.80 -16.17 20.36
C LYS A 521 26.52 -15.42 19.06
N PRO A 522 27.45 -15.40 18.08
CA PRO A 522 27.17 -14.84 16.76
C PRO A 522 25.86 -15.37 16.17
N GLY A 523 24.98 -14.45 15.76
CA GLY A 523 23.65 -14.74 15.25
C GLY A 523 23.41 -14.10 13.89
N ALA A 524 22.18 -14.24 13.41
CA ALA A 524 21.69 -13.58 12.20
C ALA A 524 20.36 -12.88 12.54
N PRO A 525 19.93 -11.92 11.71
CA PRO A 525 18.60 -11.34 11.86
C PRO A 525 17.50 -12.41 11.79
N VAL A 526 16.45 -12.22 12.57
CA VAL A 526 15.28 -13.10 12.60
C VAL A 526 14.51 -12.93 11.30
N LYS A 527 14.49 -13.97 10.46
CA LYS A 527 13.70 -13.99 9.22
C LYS A 527 12.21 -14.11 9.56
N GLY A 528 11.38 -13.24 8.97
CA GLY A 528 9.94 -13.22 9.19
C GLY A 528 9.29 -14.57 8.88
N GLY A 529 8.87 -15.26 9.94
CA GLY A 529 8.02 -16.44 9.92
C GLY A 529 7.30 -16.52 11.26
N GLU A 530 5.96 -16.51 11.23
CA GLU A 530 5.14 -16.80 12.40
C GLU A 530 5.51 -18.18 12.95
N LYS A 531 6.19 -18.22 14.09
CA LYS A 531 6.03 -19.31 15.04
C LYS A 531 5.27 -18.76 16.23
N THR A 532 3.97 -19.01 16.23
CA THR A 532 3.11 -18.88 17.40
C THR A 532 3.70 -19.64 18.58
N ALA A 533 4.06 -18.93 19.65
CA ALA A 533 4.23 -19.54 20.96
C ALA A 533 2.85 -19.96 21.48
N LYS A 534 2.54 -21.26 21.36
CA LYS A 534 1.50 -21.90 22.18
C LYS A 534 1.92 -21.81 23.65
N GLY A 535 1.08 -21.23 24.48
CA GLY A 535 1.11 -21.47 25.92
C GLY A 535 0.56 -22.87 26.21
N GLY A 536 1.27 -23.64 27.03
CA GLY A 536 0.82 -24.93 27.55
C GLY A 536 1.98 -25.78 28.04
N GLY A 537 2.08 -25.96 29.37
CA GLY A 537 3.20 -26.64 30.03
C GLY A 537 3.37 -28.12 29.71
N SER A 538 4.65 -28.52 29.64
CA SER A 538 5.29 -29.77 30.11
C SER A 538 4.44 -31.06 30.20
N LYS A 539 4.72 -32.07 29.36
CA LYS A 539 5.71 -33.15 29.61
C LYS A 539 5.66 -34.25 28.51
N ASN A 540 6.85 -34.60 28.05
CA ASN A 540 7.35 -35.90 27.54
C ASN A 540 6.80 -36.57 26.27
N ALA A 541 7.79 -37.02 25.48
CA ALA A 541 7.84 -38.14 24.53
C ALA A 541 7.42 -37.88 23.07
N SER A 542 8.43 -37.71 22.21
CA SER A 542 8.45 -38.26 20.83
C SER A 542 8.80 -39.77 20.90
N PRO A 543 8.65 -40.62 19.85
CA PRO A 543 8.41 -40.28 18.43
C PRO A 543 7.42 -41.20 17.66
N SER A 544 6.91 -40.73 16.52
CA SER A 544 7.06 -41.45 15.22
C SER A 544 6.52 -40.60 14.06
N SER A 545 7.37 -40.44 13.05
CA SER A 545 7.14 -39.80 11.76
C SER A 545 6.70 -40.84 10.73
N ASN A 546 5.57 -40.62 10.05
CA ASN A 546 5.15 -41.34 8.84
C ASN A 546 4.84 -40.34 7.73
N GLU A 547 5.87 -39.71 7.16
CA GLU A 547 5.80 -39.17 5.81
C GLU A 547 6.72 -40.02 4.91
N PRO A 548 6.25 -40.46 3.73
CA PRO A 548 7.09 -41.21 2.80
C PRO A 548 8.22 -40.32 2.25
N PRO A 549 9.40 -40.88 1.97
CA PRO A 549 10.54 -40.08 1.51
C PRO A 549 10.30 -39.55 0.10
N LEU A 550 10.60 -38.27 -0.10
CA LEU A 550 10.65 -37.63 -1.41
C LEU A 550 11.84 -38.18 -2.20
N VAL A 551 11.61 -38.53 -3.46
CA VAL A 551 12.65 -38.99 -4.40
C VAL A 551 12.98 -37.84 -5.34
N ASP A 552 14.28 -37.56 -5.52
CA ASP A 552 14.75 -36.54 -6.45
C ASP A 552 14.62 -37.03 -7.90
N VAL A 553 13.90 -36.24 -8.73
CA VAL A 553 13.75 -36.47 -10.17
C VAL A 553 14.90 -35.76 -10.91
N PRO A 554 15.66 -36.45 -11.77
CA PRO A 554 16.75 -35.85 -12.54
C PRO A 554 16.30 -34.70 -13.44
N ALA A 555 17.16 -33.69 -13.60
CA ALA A 555 16.87 -32.45 -14.33
C ALA A 555 16.58 -32.64 -15.83
N ASP A 556 16.87 -33.80 -16.38
CA ASP A 556 16.68 -34.19 -17.78
C ASP A 556 15.48 -35.13 -18.00
N TYR A 557 14.69 -35.41 -16.96
CA TYR A 557 13.45 -36.18 -17.10
C TYR A 557 12.43 -35.44 -18.00
N ARG A 558 12.01 -36.11 -19.07
CA ARG A 558 10.90 -35.70 -19.94
C ARG A 558 9.96 -36.89 -20.09
N ASP A 559 8.68 -36.69 -19.84
CA ASP A 559 7.69 -37.73 -20.14
C ASP A 559 7.66 -38.00 -21.66
N PRO A 560 7.61 -39.27 -22.08
CA PRO A 560 7.44 -39.60 -23.48
C PRO A 560 6.04 -39.21 -23.96
N LEU A 561 5.98 -38.40 -25.02
CA LEU A 561 4.73 -38.12 -25.76
C LEU A 561 4.26 -39.36 -26.54
N PRO A 562 2.95 -39.50 -26.81
CA PRO A 562 1.87 -38.55 -26.50
C PRO A 562 1.03 -38.99 -25.30
N PHE A 563 0.88 -38.11 -24.31
CA PHE A 563 -0.13 -38.25 -23.27
C PHE A 563 -1.51 -37.89 -23.83
N VAL A 564 -2.52 -38.72 -23.54
CA VAL A 564 -3.92 -38.48 -23.87
C VAL A 564 -4.70 -38.47 -22.56
N PHE A 565 -5.44 -37.38 -22.30
CA PHE A 565 -6.31 -37.27 -21.14
C PHE A 565 -7.52 -38.20 -21.27
N GLN A 566 -7.86 -38.90 -20.20
CA GLN A 566 -9.08 -39.68 -20.11
C GLN A 566 -10.17 -38.91 -19.36
N LYS A 567 -11.43 -39.29 -19.61
CA LYS A 567 -12.58 -38.68 -18.95
C LYS A 567 -12.55 -39.01 -17.46
N GLY A 568 -12.28 -38.00 -16.63
CA GLY A 568 -12.14 -38.13 -15.18
C GLY A 568 -10.82 -37.60 -14.63
N ASP A 569 -9.86 -37.28 -15.51
CA ASP A 569 -8.61 -36.67 -15.09
C ASP A 569 -8.85 -35.24 -14.58
N VAL A 570 -8.34 -34.97 -13.39
CA VAL A 570 -8.37 -33.63 -12.78
C VAL A 570 -6.98 -33.03 -12.95
N VAL A 571 -6.90 -32.02 -13.82
CA VAL A 571 -5.68 -31.21 -13.99
C VAL A 571 -5.76 -30.05 -13.00
N ALA A 572 -4.84 -30.02 -12.05
CA ALA A 572 -4.62 -28.85 -11.21
C ALA A 572 -3.80 -27.84 -12.03
N ILE A 573 -4.42 -26.72 -12.41
CA ILE A 573 -3.75 -25.57 -13.03
C ILE A 573 -3.49 -24.53 -11.95
#